data_AF-A0A1H3ZRM1-F1
#
_entry.id   AF-A0A1H3ZRM1-F1
#
_cell.length_a   1.000
_cell.length_b   1.000
_cell.length_c   1.000
_cell.angle_alpha   90.00
_cell.angle_beta   90.00
_cell.angle_gamma   90.00
#
_symmetry.space_group_name_H-M   'P 1'
#
loop_
_entity.id
_entity.type
_entity.pdbx_description
1 polymer ?
#
loop_
_entity_poly.entity_id
_entity_poly.type
_entity_poly.pdbx_seq_one_letter_code
_entity_poly.pdbx_strand_id
1 'polypeptide(L)'
;MKTISLKGYQLAELLIVAAIIGVLVAACLNVYTDKLEESRDAVAVANIRSAYSRAMVEYITYNANDDNYDYVLNTYVIKDGDKIVGSINYHNGRIAQISIYNVEVPTNLSNNWSGLADNLPFYNTLTSDDHGDQGVTRKNATIEFDFDDYGAEHIGTGAVWDAHEAEGRVTSVVVKDTPEYIVNRL
;
A
#
# COMPACT_ATOMS: atom_id res chain seq x y z
N MET A 1 -7.83 -57.67 52.86
CA MET A 1 -8.53 -56.38 52.68
C MET A 1 -8.00 -55.73 51.41
N LYS A 2 -8.80 -55.66 50.34
CA LYS A 2 -8.36 -55.15 49.03
C LYS A 2 -8.78 -53.67 48.91
N THR A 3 -7.81 -52.76 48.85
CA THR A 3 -8.05 -51.32 48.70
C THR A 3 -8.24 -50.99 47.21
N ILE A 4 -9.38 -50.40 46.86
CA ILE A 4 -9.69 -49.97 45.50
C ILE A 4 -8.83 -48.74 45.19
N SER A 5 -7.77 -48.90 44.40
CA SER A 5 -7.00 -47.76 43.90
C SER A 5 -7.80 -47.07 42.80
N LEU A 6 -8.32 -45.88 43.10
CA LEU A 6 -9.04 -44.99 42.17
C LEU A 6 -8.07 -44.47 41.09
N LYS A 7 -7.74 -45.29 40.10
CA LYS A 7 -6.93 -44.92 38.92
C LYS A 7 -7.69 -44.04 37.90
N GLY A 8 -8.83 -43.45 38.28
CA GLY A 8 -9.67 -42.63 37.41
C GLY A 8 -9.33 -41.14 37.40
N TYR A 9 -8.55 -40.66 38.38
CA TYR A 9 -8.33 -39.23 38.58
C TYR A 9 -7.48 -38.59 37.46
N GLN A 10 -6.43 -39.27 36.98
CA GLN A 10 -5.52 -38.71 35.97
C GLN A 10 -6.16 -38.49 34.61
N LEU A 11 -6.99 -39.44 34.15
CA LEU A 11 -7.55 -39.40 32.81
C LEU A 11 -8.76 -38.46 32.77
N ALA A 12 -9.62 -38.50 33.79
CA ALA A 12 -10.82 -37.68 33.86
C ALA A 12 -10.50 -36.19 34.07
N GLU A 13 -9.53 -35.87 34.93
CA GLU A 13 -9.08 -34.49 35.16
C GLU A 13 -8.48 -33.89 33.88
N LEU A 14 -7.65 -34.66 33.18
CA LEU A 14 -7.11 -34.22 31.89
C LEU A 14 -8.21 -34.07 30.82
N LEU A 15 -9.23 -34.94 30.82
CA LEU A 15 -10.31 -34.91 29.83
C LEU A 15 -11.17 -33.65 29.96
N ILE A 16 -11.56 -33.27 31.18
CA ILE A 16 -12.40 -32.08 31.39
C ILE A 16 -11.61 -30.81 31.09
N VAL A 17 -10.32 -30.77 31.44
CA VAL A 17 -9.43 -29.64 31.10
C VAL A 17 -9.30 -29.50 29.58
N ALA A 18 -9.04 -30.61 28.86
CA ALA A 18 -8.97 -30.58 27.41
C ALA A 18 -10.28 -30.15 26.75
N ALA A 19 -11.43 -30.58 27.29
CA ALA A 19 -12.75 -30.18 26.80
C ALA A 19 -12.98 -28.66 26.97
N ILE A 20 -12.63 -28.09 28.12
CA ILE A 20 -12.77 -26.64 28.36
C ILE A 20 -11.81 -25.85 27.47
N ILE A 21 -10.54 -26.27 27.36
CA ILE A 21 -9.56 -25.61 26.48
C ILE A 21 -10.03 -25.64 25.02
N GLY A 22 -10.58 -26.75 24.55
CA GLY A 22 -11.09 -26.87 23.18
C GLY A 22 -12.17 -25.83 22.86
N VAL A 23 -13.11 -25.61 23.78
CA VAL A 23 -14.17 -24.60 23.60
C VAL A 23 -13.59 -23.18 23.61
N LEU A 24 -12.66 -22.89 24.53
CA LEU A 24 -12.02 -21.57 24.60
C LEU A 24 -11.20 -21.27 23.34
N VAL A 25 -10.40 -22.23 22.88
CA VAL A 25 -9.62 -22.10 21.64
C VAL A 25 -10.54 -21.87 20.44
N ALA A 26 -11.66 -22.58 20.34
CA ALA A 26 -12.61 -22.41 19.24
C ALA A 26 -13.19 -20.99 19.18
N ALA A 27 -13.58 -20.41 20.34
CA ALA A 27 -14.05 -19.03 20.38
C ALA A 27 -12.94 -18.02 20.05
N CYS A 28 -11.71 -18.28 20.51
CA CYS A 28 -10.54 -17.45 20.26
C CYS A 28 -10.07 -17.46 18.79
N LEU A 29 -10.15 -18.59 18.09
CA LEU A 29 -9.69 -18.71 16.70
C LEU A 29 -10.41 -17.71 15.77
N ASN A 30 -11.71 -17.52 15.97
CA ASN A 30 -12.50 -16.59 15.15
C ASN A 30 -11.99 -15.15 15.35
N VAL A 31 -11.84 -14.72 16.61
CA VAL A 31 -11.41 -13.35 16.94
C VAL A 31 -9.98 -13.07 16.46
N TYR A 32 -9.07 -14.03 16.61
CA TYR A 32 -7.68 -13.83 16.19
C TYR A 32 -7.53 -13.74 14.68
N THR A 33 -8.42 -14.39 13.91
CA THR A 33 -8.38 -14.33 12.44
C THR A 33 -8.73 -12.93 11.94
N ASP A 34 -9.80 -12.33 12.47
CA ASP A 34 -10.21 -10.96 12.10
C ASP A 34 -9.13 -9.92 12.49
N LYS A 35 -8.53 -10.08 13.67
CA LYS A 35 -7.48 -9.16 14.15
C LYS A 35 -6.15 -9.30 13.43
N LEU A 36 -5.84 -10.50 12.92
CA LEU A 36 -4.68 -10.70 12.05
C LEU A 36 -4.85 -9.92 10.74
N GLU A 37 -6.06 -9.90 10.19
CA GLU A 37 -6.32 -9.19 8.94
C GLU A 37 -6.29 -7.67 9.13
N GLU A 38 -6.93 -7.15 10.18
CA GLU A 38 -6.83 -5.73 10.53
C GLU A 38 -5.37 -5.29 10.76
N SER A 39 -4.53 -6.18 11.33
CA SER A 39 -3.09 -5.91 11.50
C SER A 39 -2.36 -5.84 10.15
N ARG A 40 -2.71 -6.69 9.18
CA ARG A 40 -2.13 -6.66 7.83
C ARG A 40 -2.54 -5.40 7.07
N ASP A 41 -3.79 -5.00 7.19
CA ASP A 41 -4.31 -3.77 6.61
C ASP A 41 -3.62 -2.54 7.20
N ALA A 42 -3.38 -2.52 8.51
CA ALA A 42 -2.61 -1.47 9.16
C ALA A 42 -1.16 -1.39 8.64
N VAL A 43 -0.52 -2.53 8.41
CA VAL A 43 0.82 -2.60 7.79
C VAL A 43 0.79 -2.10 6.35
N ALA A 44 -0.20 -2.51 5.55
CA ALA A 44 -0.38 -2.05 4.18
C ALA A 44 -0.49 -0.52 4.11
N VAL A 45 -1.35 0.09 4.92
CA VAL A 45 -1.53 1.55 4.97
C VAL A 45 -0.25 2.25 5.45
N ALA A 46 0.48 1.68 6.40
CA ALA A 46 1.76 2.23 6.86
C ALA A 46 2.84 2.20 5.77
N ASN A 47 2.91 1.13 4.99
CA ASN A 47 3.83 0.99 3.87
C ASN A 47 3.49 1.99 2.75
N ILE A 48 2.20 2.13 2.42
CA ILE A 48 1.70 3.12 1.46
C ILE A 48 2.02 4.54 1.92
N ARG A 49 1.88 4.87 3.21
CA ARG A 49 2.30 6.16 3.77
C ARG A 49 3.81 6.40 3.65
N SER A 50 4.61 5.35 3.80
CA SER A 50 6.07 5.41 3.62
C SER A 50 6.45 5.61 2.15
N ALA A 51 5.69 5.03 1.22
CA ALA A 51 5.86 5.29 -0.20
C ALA A 51 5.57 6.76 -0.54
N TYR A 52 4.52 7.35 0.04
CA TYR A 52 4.20 8.76 -0.14
C TYR A 52 5.30 9.68 0.40
N SER A 53 5.80 9.43 1.62
CA SER A 53 6.89 10.25 2.17
C SER A 53 8.14 10.19 1.29
N ARG A 54 8.45 9.00 0.74
CA ARG A 54 9.53 8.83 -0.24
C ARG A 54 9.29 9.64 -1.52
N ALA A 55 8.09 9.58 -2.08
CA ALA A 55 7.73 10.35 -3.26
C ALA A 55 7.84 11.86 -3.01
N MET A 56 7.40 12.36 -1.85
CA MET A 56 7.56 13.77 -1.48
C MET A 56 9.02 14.18 -1.33
N VAL A 57 9.85 13.33 -0.72
CA VAL A 57 11.30 13.60 -0.61
C VAL A 57 11.94 13.69 -1.98
N GLU A 58 11.60 12.77 -2.89
CA GLU A 58 12.12 12.79 -4.25
C GLU A 58 11.66 14.03 -5.01
N TYR A 59 10.38 14.40 -4.87
CA TYR A 59 9.82 15.61 -5.48
C TYR A 59 10.56 16.89 -5.04
N ILE A 60 10.89 17.01 -3.76
CA ILE A 60 11.58 18.19 -3.21
C ILE A 60 13.08 18.18 -3.52
N THR A 61 13.70 16.99 -3.51
CA THR A 61 15.16 16.84 -3.69
C THR A 61 15.54 16.98 -5.15
N TYR A 62 14.69 16.49 -6.05
CA TYR A 62 14.98 16.52 -7.46
C TYR A 62 14.81 17.94 -8.02
N ASN A 63 15.92 18.54 -8.42
CA ASN A 63 15.92 19.85 -9.02
C ASN A 63 15.96 19.71 -10.55
N ALA A 64 14.84 19.97 -11.22
CA ALA A 64 14.74 20.00 -12.67
C ALA A 64 15.34 21.32 -13.22
N ASN A 65 16.62 21.55 -12.98
CA ASN A 65 17.36 22.71 -13.50
C ASN A 65 17.96 22.45 -14.90
N ASP A 66 17.43 21.51 -15.67
CA ASP A 66 17.88 21.30 -17.04
C ASP A 66 16.85 21.93 -17.99
N ASP A 67 17.19 23.06 -18.59
CA ASP A 67 16.37 23.77 -19.59
C ASP A 67 16.18 22.93 -20.89
N ASN A 68 16.59 21.67 -20.89
CA ASN A 68 16.65 20.76 -22.03
C ASN A 68 15.66 19.58 -21.94
N TYR A 69 14.66 19.65 -21.05
CA TYR A 69 13.57 18.70 -21.07
C TYR A 69 12.61 19.03 -22.21
N ASP A 70 12.89 18.39 -23.35
CA ASP A 70 11.99 18.23 -24.50
C ASP A 70 10.54 17.95 -24.03
N TYR A 71 9.55 18.30 -24.86
CA TYR A 71 8.11 18.06 -24.64
C TYR A 71 7.73 16.56 -24.58
N VAL A 72 8.70 15.69 -24.28
CA VAL A 72 8.64 14.24 -24.31
C VAL A 72 8.70 13.72 -22.87
N LEU A 73 7.87 12.72 -22.59
CA LEU A 73 7.91 11.98 -21.33
C LEU A 73 9.28 11.33 -21.17
N ASN A 74 10.05 11.81 -20.19
CA ASN A 74 11.33 11.24 -19.82
C ASN A 74 11.19 10.51 -18.49
N THR A 75 11.75 9.29 -18.38
CA THR A 75 11.69 8.50 -17.16
C THR A 75 13.08 8.39 -16.53
N TYR A 76 13.23 8.91 -15.32
CA TYR A 76 14.39 8.66 -14.47
C TYR A 76 14.11 7.50 -13.53
N VAL A 77 15.09 6.61 -13.35
CA VAL A 77 14.95 5.46 -12.45
C VAL A 77 15.55 5.81 -11.08
N ILE A 78 14.74 5.70 -10.03
CA ILE A 78 15.21 5.89 -8.66
C ILE A 78 15.82 4.58 -8.19
N LYS A 79 17.05 4.66 -7.67
CA LYS A 79 17.80 3.53 -7.18
C LYS A 79 18.16 3.68 -5.70
N ASP A 80 18.16 2.57 -5.00
CA ASP A 80 18.77 2.43 -3.67
C ASP A 80 19.84 1.33 -3.78
N GLY A 81 21.11 1.77 -3.86
CA GLY A 81 22.20 0.90 -4.31
C GLY A 81 21.95 0.35 -5.72
N ASP A 82 21.97 -0.97 -5.86
CA ASP A 82 21.69 -1.66 -7.14
C ASP A 82 20.20 -1.90 -7.40
N LYS A 83 19.34 -1.66 -6.40
CA LYS A 83 17.91 -1.94 -6.48
C LYS A 83 17.16 -0.79 -7.14
N ILE A 84 16.24 -1.13 -8.03
CA ILE A 84 15.31 -0.16 -8.61
C ILE A 84 14.10 -0.07 -7.68
N VAL A 85 13.88 1.13 -7.14
CA VAL A 85 12.91 1.39 -6.06
C VAL A 85 11.81 2.36 -6.49
N GLY A 86 11.94 2.95 -7.68
CA GLY A 86 10.91 3.78 -8.27
C GLY A 86 11.32 4.39 -9.59
N SER A 87 10.46 5.24 -10.12
CA SER A 87 10.75 6.10 -11.27
C SER A 87 10.15 7.48 -11.09
N ILE A 88 10.73 8.46 -11.77
CA ILE A 88 10.19 9.80 -11.90
C ILE A 88 9.96 10.03 -13.38
N ASN A 89 8.74 10.40 -13.74
CA ASN A 89 8.40 10.81 -15.08
C ASN A 89 8.35 12.34 -15.12
N TYR A 90 9.02 12.90 -16.12
CA TYR A 90 9.06 14.33 -16.37
C TYR A 90 8.22 14.67 -17.59
N HIS A 91 7.63 15.85 -17.54
CA HIS A 91 7.01 16.48 -18.69
C HIS A 91 7.32 17.98 -18.66
N ASN A 92 7.80 18.53 -19.77
CA ASN A 92 8.09 19.97 -19.93
C ASN A 92 8.99 20.55 -18.82
N GLY A 93 10.01 19.81 -18.41
CA GLY A 93 10.94 20.23 -17.36
C GLY A 93 10.38 20.20 -15.93
N ARG A 94 9.23 19.56 -15.73
CA ARG A 94 8.62 19.39 -14.41
C ARG A 94 8.33 17.92 -14.12
N ILE A 95 8.24 17.57 -12.84
CA ILE A 95 7.86 16.23 -12.41
C ILE A 95 6.35 16.05 -12.64
N ALA A 96 5.97 15.07 -13.46
CA ALA A 96 4.59 14.72 -13.75
C ALA A 96 4.10 13.55 -12.89
N GLN A 97 4.95 12.55 -12.65
CA GLN A 97 4.59 11.38 -11.87
C GLN A 97 5.81 10.82 -11.14
N ILE A 98 5.61 10.35 -9.91
CA ILE A 98 6.58 9.54 -9.17
C ILE A 98 5.97 8.19 -8.88
N SER A 99 6.57 7.13 -9.39
CA SER A 99 6.18 5.75 -9.11
C SER A 99 7.11 5.15 -8.08
N ILE A 100 6.59 4.59 -7.01
CA ILE A 100 7.36 3.83 -6.01
C ILE A 100 7.05 2.35 -6.19
N TYR A 101 8.08 1.55 -6.44
CA TYR A 101 7.92 0.14 -6.74
C TYR A 101 8.01 -0.75 -5.49
N ASN A 102 7.41 -1.93 -5.58
CA ASN A 102 7.54 -2.99 -4.58
C ASN A 102 7.16 -2.56 -3.15
N VAL A 103 6.06 -1.80 -3.03
CA VAL A 103 5.44 -1.49 -1.75
C VAL A 103 4.67 -2.72 -1.30
N GLU A 104 5.01 -3.26 -0.13
CA GLU A 104 4.33 -4.46 0.39
C GLU A 104 2.92 -4.11 0.90
N VAL A 105 1.90 -4.82 0.41
CA VAL A 105 0.49 -4.60 0.77
C VAL A 105 -0.11 -5.95 1.24
N PRO A 106 0.20 -6.44 2.45
CA PRO A 106 -0.02 -7.85 2.83
C PRO A 106 -1.50 -8.22 3.13
N THR A 107 -2.45 -7.50 2.55
CA THR A 107 -3.89 -7.74 2.68
C THR A 107 -4.34 -9.02 1.93
N ASN A 108 -5.32 -9.72 2.48
CA ASN A 108 -5.92 -10.93 1.93
C ASN A 108 -7.44 -10.81 1.73
N LEU A 109 -8.08 -9.76 2.25
CA LEU A 109 -9.51 -9.53 2.14
C LEU A 109 -9.81 -8.18 1.47
N SER A 110 -10.74 -8.18 0.52
CA SER A 110 -11.33 -6.97 -0.06
C SER A 110 -12.30 -6.25 0.88
N ASN A 111 -11.77 -5.51 1.85
CA ASN A 111 -12.53 -4.78 2.87
C ASN A 111 -12.11 -3.31 3.02
N ASN A 112 -11.47 -2.72 2.01
CA ASN A 112 -10.97 -1.33 2.03
C ASN A 112 -9.95 -1.10 3.16
N TRP A 113 -9.02 -2.03 3.32
CA TRP A 113 -8.02 -2.03 4.40
C TRP A 113 -8.64 -1.78 5.78
N SER A 114 -9.75 -2.44 6.08
CA SER A 114 -10.51 -2.26 7.33
C SER A 114 -10.91 -0.80 7.61
N GLY A 115 -11.09 0.03 6.57
CA GLY A 115 -11.41 1.46 6.68
C GLY A 115 -10.22 2.36 7.05
N LEU A 116 -8.99 1.82 7.06
CA LEU A 116 -7.79 2.57 7.44
C LEU A 116 -7.29 3.49 6.31
N ALA A 117 -7.77 3.31 5.09
CA ALA A 117 -7.47 4.14 3.91
C ALA A 117 -7.69 5.63 4.18
N ASP A 118 -8.75 5.98 4.91
CA ASP A 118 -9.16 7.34 5.25
C ASP A 118 -8.08 8.12 6.03
N ASN A 119 -7.13 7.41 6.66
CA ASN A 119 -6.00 8.00 7.38
C ASN A 119 -4.78 8.28 6.48
N LEU A 120 -4.89 8.08 5.17
CA LEU A 120 -3.83 8.43 4.23
C LEU A 120 -3.85 9.93 3.92
N PRO A 121 -2.68 10.59 3.83
CA PRO A 121 -2.61 12.04 3.59
C PRO A 121 -3.06 12.47 2.19
N PHE A 122 -3.33 11.51 1.30
CA PHE A 122 -3.78 11.68 -0.08
C PHE A 122 -5.05 10.88 -0.36
N TYR A 123 -5.81 10.50 0.68
CA TYR A 123 -6.99 9.66 0.54
C TYR A 123 -8.01 10.19 -0.48
N ASN A 124 -8.25 11.50 -0.47
CA ASN A 124 -9.19 12.17 -1.37
C ASN A 124 -8.72 12.24 -2.84
N THR A 125 -7.45 11.92 -3.12
CA THR A 125 -6.87 11.89 -4.47
C THR A 125 -6.66 10.46 -4.98
N LEU A 126 -7.07 9.43 -4.22
CA LEU A 126 -7.12 8.07 -4.74
C LEU A 126 -8.18 7.99 -5.83
N THR A 127 -7.85 7.46 -7.01
CA THR A 127 -8.82 7.39 -8.11
C THR A 127 -9.80 6.22 -7.89
N SER A 128 -10.95 6.21 -8.58
CA SER A 128 -12.05 5.26 -8.28
C SER A 128 -11.77 3.79 -8.60
N ASP A 129 -10.64 3.48 -9.23
CA ASP A 129 -10.13 2.10 -9.34
C ASP A 129 -9.33 1.68 -8.07
N ASP A 130 -9.07 2.64 -7.14
CA ASP A 130 -8.03 2.64 -6.10
C ASP A 130 -8.53 2.69 -4.65
N HIS A 131 -9.68 2.11 -4.32
CA HIS A 131 -9.68 1.39 -3.04
C HIS A 131 -8.82 0.16 -3.29
N GLY A 132 -7.48 0.28 -3.15
CA GLY A 132 -6.42 -0.65 -3.63
C GLY A 132 -6.49 -2.10 -3.16
N ASP A 133 -7.63 -2.45 -2.58
CA ASP A 133 -8.08 -3.70 -2.07
C ASP A 133 -9.29 -4.24 -2.88
N GLN A 134 -9.16 -4.24 -4.21
CA GLN A 134 -10.14 -4.79 -5.16
C GLN A 134 -10.26 -6.34 -5.08
N GLY A 135 -9.91 -6.97 -3.95
CA GLY A 135 -9.92 -8.43 -3.78
C GLY A 135 -8.85 -9.17 -4.55
N VAL A 136 -7.89 -8.42 -5.08
CA VAL A 136 -6.67 -8.98 -5.64
C VAL A 136 -5.67 -9.04 -4.50
N THR A 137 -5.29 -10.25 -4.06
CA THR A 137 -4.23 -10.45 -3.07
C THR A 137 -2.89 -10.00 -3.67
N ARG A 138 -2.53 -8.73 -3.44
CA ARG A 138 -1.29 -8.13 -3.97
C ARG A 138 -0.20 -8.19 -2.92
N LYS A 139 0.77 -9.08 -3.05
CA LYS A 139 1.93 -9.06 -2.13
C LYS A 139 2.75 -7.78 -2.27
N ASN A 140 2.93 -7.29 -3.50
CA ASN A 140 3.71 -6.09 -3.81
C ASN A 140 2.97 -5.20 -4.81
N ALA A 141 2.89 -3.92 -4.53
CA ALA A 141 2.24 -2.91 -5.36
C ALA A 141 3.21 -1.80 -5.78
N THR A 142 2.99 -1.25 -6.97
CA THR A 142 3.52 0.05 -7.37
C THR A 142 2.52 1.11 -6.98
N ILE A 143 2.99 2.15 -6.28
CA ILE A 143 2.18 3.31 -5.94
C ILE A 143 2.65 4.46 -6.82
N GLU A 144 1.76 4.93 -7.69
CA GLU A 144 2.00 6.08 -8.56
C GLU A 144 1.40 7.32 -7.90
N PHE A 145 2.22 8.34 -7.71
CA PHE A 145 1.81 9.66 -7.26
C PHE A 145 1.92 10.59 -8.45
N ASP A 146 0.78 11.00 -8.97
CA ASP A 146 0.72 12.01 -10.01
C ASP A 146 0.75 13.37 -9.35
N PHE A 147 1.63 14.23 -9.85
CA PHE A 147 1.71 15.63 -9.47
C PHE A 147 1.14 16.42 -10.63
N ASP A 148 0.41 17.49 -10.30
CA ASP A 148 -0.39 18.30 -11.21
C ASP A 148 -0.11 18.11 -12.71
N ASP A 149 -1.16 17.65 -13.39
CA ASP A 149 -1.30 17.64 -14.84
C ASP A 149 -0.93 19.06 -15.31
N TYR A 150 0.26 19.24 -15.89
CA TYR A 150 0.48 20.45 -16.64
C TYR A 150 -0.42 20.38 -17.87
N GLY A 151 -1.60 20.97 -17.71
CA GLY A 151 -2.54 21.33 -18.76
C GLY A 151 -2.49 20.36 -19.93
N ALA A 152 -3.19 19.23 -19.81
CA ALA A 152 -4.04 18.99 -20.94
C ALA A 152 -4.86 20.29 -21.07
N GLU A 153 -4.66 21.02 -22.16
CA GLU A 153 -5.85 21.30 -22.93
C GLU A 153 -6.68 20.01 -22.83
N HIS A 154 -7.69 20.00 -21.95
CA HIS A 154 -8.78 19.08 -22.14
C HIS A 154 -9.08 19.24 -23.62
N ILE A 155 -8.84 18.18 -24.39
CA ILE A 155 -9.27 18.14 -25.78
C ILE A 155 -10.79 18.29 -25.69
N GLY A 156 -11.25 19.54 -25.74
CA GLY A 156 -12.59 20.01 -25.43
C GLY A 156 -13.00 20.04 -23.96
N THR A 157 -12.70 21.12 -23.21
CA THR A 157 -13.70 21.93 -22.44
C THR A 157 -13.07 23.00 -21.53
N GLY A 158 -12.44 24.02 -22.13
CA GLY A 158 -12.64 25.44 -21.77
C GLY A 158 -12.50 25.98 -20.34
N ALA A 159 -11.89 25.28 -19.37
CA ALA A 159 -11.60 25.85 -18.05
C ALA A 159 -10.09 25.97 -17.82
N VAL A 160 -9.58 27.20 -17.95
CA VAL A 160 -8.20 27.56 -17.62
C VAL A 160 -8.12 27.81 -16.11
N TRP A 161 -7.58 26.85 -15.37
CA TRP A 161 -7.12 27.09 -14.01
C TRP A 161 -5.64 27.48 -14.09
N ASP A 162 -5.24 28.59 -13.47
CA ASP A 162 -3.83 28.98 -13.39
C ASP A 162 -3.05 27.90 -12.62
N ALA A 163 -2.32 27.05 -13.37
CA ALA A 163 -1.53 25.92 -12.88
C ALA A 163 -0.33 26.31 -11.96
N HIS A 164 -0.19 27.60 -11.63
CA HIS A 164 0.88 28.11 -10.77
C HIS A 164 0.61 27.92 -9.26
N GLU A 165 -0.63 27.65 -8.83
CA GLU A 165 -0.96 27.57 -7.39
C GLU A 165 -0.94 26.15 -6.80
N ALA A 166 -0.78 25.11 -7.63
CA ALA A 166 -0.86 23.71 -7.21
C ALA A 166 0.45 22.92 -7.44
N GLU A 167 1.54 23.60 -7.79
CA GLU A 167 2.88 23.01 -7.80
C GLU A 167 3.20 22.33 -6.45
N GLY A 168 3.52 21.04 -6.48
CA GLY A 168 3.87 20.24 -5.31
C GLY A 168 2.72 19.50 -4.62
N ARG A 169 1.51 19.54 -5.19
CA ARG A 169 0.38 18.72 -4.71
C ARG A 169 0.24 17.45 -5.53
N VAL A 170 -0.12 16.36 -4.85
CA VAL A 170 -0.52 15.11 -5.49
C VAL A 170 -1.95 15.27 -6.01
N THR A 171 -2.18 14.94 -7.27
CA THR A 171 -3.48 15.05 -7.96
C THR A 171 -4.21 13.73 -8.07
N SER A 172 -3.47 12.65 -8.33
CA SER A 172 -3.99 11.30 -8.29
C SER A 172 -2.98 10.34 -7.68
N VAL A 173 -3.50 9.31 -7.02
CA VAL A 173 -2.71 8.16 -6.57
C VAL A 173 -3.32 6.88 -7.08
N VAL A 174 -2.50 6.08 -7.75
CA VAL A 174 -2.92 4.81 -8.35
C VAL A 174 -2.11 3.65 -7.77
N VAL A 175 -2.81 2.57 -7.40
CA VAL A 175 -2.19 1.35 -6.84
C VAL A 175 -2.23 0.24 -7.88
N LYS A 176 -1.07 -0.13 -8.43
CA LYS A 176 -0.94 -1.14 -9.48
C LYS A 176 -0.11 -2.34 -9.03
N ASP A 177 -0.23 -3.44 -9.74
CA ASP A 177 0.67 -4.58 -9.54
C ASP A 177 2.10 -4.18 -9.92
N THR A 178 3.08 -4.60 -9.11
CA THR A 178 4.48 -4.35 -9.47
C THR A 178 4.86 -5.22 -10.67
N PRO A 179 5.38 -4.66 -11.78
CA PRO A 179 5.82 -5.45 -12.93
C PRO A 179 6.86 -6.52 -12.54
N GLU A 180 6.69 -7.74 -13.04
CA GLU A 180 7.48 -8.92 -12.63
C GLU A 180 9.00 -8.76 -12.88
N TYR A 181 9.40 -7.96 -13.87
CA TYR A 181 10.81 -7.67 -14.15
C TYR A 181 11.49 -6.75 -13.12
N ILE A 182 10.71 -5.99 -12.34
CA ILE A 182 11.20 -5.15 -11.24
C ILE A 182 11.35 -5.98 -9.96
N VAL A 183 10.38 -6.86 -9.69
CA VAL A 183 10.39 -7.78 -8.54
C VAL A 183 11.64 -8.67 -8.55
N ASN A 184 12.09 -9.11 -9.73
CA ASN A 184 13.23 -10.02 -9.89
C ASN A 184 14.62 -9.33 -9.90
N ARG A 185 14.69 -7.99 -9.76
CA ARG A 185 15.96 -7.23 -9.71
C ARG A 185 16.28 -6.63 -8.33
N LEU A 186 15.60 -7.09 -7.29
CA LEU A 186 15.86 -6.72 -5.89
C LEU A 186 16.94 -7.58 -5.25
#